data_AF-A0A7H4P987-F1
#
_entry.id   AF-A0A7H4P987-F1
#
_cell.length_a   1.000
_cell.length_b   1.000
_cell.length_c   1.000
_cell.angle_alpha   90.00
_cell.angle_beta   90.00
_cell.angle_gamma   90.00
#
_symmetry.space_group_name_H-M   'P 1'
#
loop_
_entity.id
_entity.type
_entity.pdbx_description
1 polymer ?
#
loop_
_entity_poly.entity_id
_entity_poly.type
_entity_poly.pdbx_seq_one_letter_code
_entity_poly.pdbx_strand_id
1 'polypeptide(L)'
;MLGISGLEHLKTKGDSDDIILNEILHGGKSILRTGELRIDLEIPQAYVIYNDKNWAAPALWDKGINGLYTNYSFNAYNGREKGTQSHSSRSAFLNLHNGLNLFGWRLVDNSSWQTDDSNRSRWFTSSRYVEKPIAPLTMMMRAGDMYTSSDYFDTLAFRGVALNKDLQMLPDKDQVYMPVISGNATSNATVNITQGNKLIYQVTVPAGPFAIRDLMPTGQERILRLRCAIVAA
;
A
#
# COMPACT_ATOMS: atom_id res chain seq x y z
N MET A 1 22.72 -9.57 2.14
CA MET A 1 23.84 -9.98 1.26
C MET A 1 23.59 -9.35 -0.10
N LEU A 2 24.30 -8.26 -0.40
CA LEU A 2 24.41 -7.51 -1.67
C LEU A 2 23.14 -7.06 -2.44
N GLY A 3 21.94 -7.50 -2.10
CA GLY A 3 20.72 -7.13 -2.81
C GLY A 3 20.72 -7.60 -4.26
N ILE A 4 21.28 -8.77 -4.55
CA ILE A 4 21.33 -9.37 -5.89
C ILE A 4 20.51 -10.66 -5.84
N SER A 5 19.65 -10.87 -6.84
CA SER A 5 18.79 -12.06 -6.96
C SER A 5 19.62 -13.27 -7.39
N GLY A 6 19.13 -14.48 -7.10
CA GLY A 6 19.80 -15.72 -7.52
C GLY A 6 20.99 -16.15 -6.66
N LEU A 7 21.42 -15.37 -5.66
CA LEU A 7 22.52 -15.73 -4.75
C LEU A 7 22.16 -16.76 -3.66
N GLU A 8 20.96 -17.35 -3.68
CA GLU A 8 20.50 -18.25 -2.63
C GLU A 8 21.35 -19.53 -2.53
N HIS A 9 21.87 -20.02 -3.66
CA HIS A 9 22.76 -21.18 -3.72
C HIS A 9 24.15 -20.92 -3.11
N LEU A 10 24.55 -19.65 -2.95
CA LEU A 10 25.83 -19.27 -2.35
C LEU A 10 25.76 -19.17 -0.82
N LYS A 11 24.55 -19.03 -0.23
CA LYS A 11 24.37 -19.08 1.24
C LYS A 11 24.67 -20.45 1.84
N THR A 12 24.61 -21.50 1.01
CA THR A 12 24.91 -22.89 1.40
C THR A 12 26.38 -23.25 1.27
N LYS A 13 27.22 -22.40 0.65
CA LYS A 13 28.66 -22.60 0.55
C LYS A 13 29.34 -22.09 1.83
N GLY A 14 30.22 -22.90 2.41
CA GLY A 14 30.92 -22.57 3.65
C GLY A 14 31.83 -21.34 3.50
N ASP A 15 32.14 -20.69 4.62
CA ASP A 15 32.88 -19.42 4.78
C ASP A 15 34.29 -19.39 4.16
N SER A 16 34.78 -20.53 3.64
CA SER A 16 36.13 -20.72 3.09
C SER A 16 36.18 -20.95 1.58
N ASP A 17 35.03 -20.96 0.88
CA ASP A 17 35.01 -21.17 -0.57
C ASP A 17 35.07 -19.83 -1.32
N ASP A 18 36.12 -19.66 -2.11
CA ASP A 18 36.25 -18.54 -3.04
C ASP A 18 35.04 -18.50 -4.00
N ILE A 19 34.40 -17.33 -4.09
CA ILE A 19 33.26 -17.12 -4.97
C ILE A 19 33.74 -16.44 -6.25
N ILE A 20 33.44 -17.06 -7.40
CA ILE A 20 33.79 -16.52 -8.71
C ILE A 20 32.86 -15.33 -8.99
N LEU A 21 33.41 -14.11 -8.94
CA LEU A 21 32.68 -12.86 -9.19
C LEU A 21 31.91 -12.85 -10.52
N ASN A 22 32.45 -13.46 -11.58
CA ASN A 22 31.78 -13.50 -12.88
C ASN A 22 30.46 -14.28 -12.88
N GLU A 23 30.28 -15.26 -11.99
CA GLU A 23 29.02 -16.00 -11.86
C GLU A 23 27.93 -15.14 -11.19
N ILE A 24 28.34 -14.25 -10.27
CA ILE A 24 27.44 -13.34 -9.54
C ILE A 24 26.98 -12.17 -10.41
N LEU A 25 27.82 -11.71 -11.35
CA LEU A 25 27.58 -10.46 -12.09
C LEU A 25 26.58 -10.61 -13.25
N HIS A 26 26.09 -11.82 -13.55
CA HIS A 26 25.11 -12.07 -14.62
C HIS A 26 25.45 -11.41 -15.97
N GLY A 27 26.72 -11.46 -16.37
CA GLY A 27 27.23 -10.82 -17.61
C GLY A 27 27.66 -9.35 -17.45
N GLY A 28 27.65 -8.84 -16.22
CA GLY A 28 28.20 -7.54 -15.85
C GLY A 28 29.73 -7.50 -15.78
N LYS A 29 30.30 -6.36 -15.33
CA LYS A 29 31.76 -6.10 -15.31
C LYS A 29 32.26 -5.91 -13.89
N SER A 30 33.51 -6.28 -13.63
CA SER A 30 34.23 -5.92 -12.40
C SER A 30 35.53 -5.20 -12.76
N ILE A 31 35.80 -4.08 -12.09
CA ILE A 31 37.03 -3.29 -12.28
C ILE A 31 37.67 -3.08 -10.91
N LEU A 32 38.87 -3.63 -10.72
CA LEU A 32 39.65 -3.42 -9.50
C LEU A 32 40.57 -2.20 -9.68
N ARG A 33 40.40 -1.19 -8.82
CA ARG A 33 41.26 -0.01 -8.73
C ARG A 33 42.18 -0.17 -7.52
N THR A 34 43.33 -0.80 -7.75
CA THR A 34 44.32 -1.11 -6.70
C THR A 34 44.88 0.13 -6.00
N GLY A 35 45.03 1.25 -6.71
CA GLY A 35 45.50 2.52 -6.13
C GLY A 35 44.51 3.18 -5.16
N GLU A 36 43.23 2.80 -5.21
CA GLU A 36 42.16 3.33 -4.34
C GLU A 36 41.61 2.26 -3.38
N LEU A 37 42.11 1.03 -3.45
CA LEU A 37 41.56 -0.14 -2.75
C LEU A 37 40.03 -0.28 -2.96
N ARG A 38 39.57 0.01 -4.19
CA ARG A 38 38.16 0.00 -4.58
C ARG A 38 37.91 -1.06 -5.66
N ILE A 39 36.79 -1.77 -5.55
CA ILE A 39 36.27 -2.63 -6.61
C ILE A 39 34.93 -2.09 -7.11
N ASP A 40 34.86 -1.77 -8.39
CA ASP A 40 33.63 -1.31 -9.05
C ASP A 40 32.94 -2.54 -9.67
N LEU A 41 31.69 -2.79 -9.28
CA LEU A 41 30.87 -3.89 -9.79
C LEU A 41 29.70 -3.32 -10.59
N GLU A 42 29.60 -3.70 -11.85
CA GLU A 42 28.49 -3.37 -12.74
C GLU A 42 27.60 -4.60 -12.88
N ILE A 43 26.34 -4.52 -12.44
CA ILE A 43 25.36 -5.62 -12.46
C ILE A 43 24.11 -5.11 -13.19
N PRO A 44 23.56 -5.88 -14.16
CA PRO A 44 22.32 -5.50 -14.81
C PRO A 44 21.20 -5.32 -13.77
N GLN A 45 20.45 -4.22 -13.87
CA GLN A 45 19.43 -3.84 -12.88
C GLN A 45 18.38 -4.94 -12.66
N ALA A 46 18.08 -5.75 -13.68
CA ALA A 46 17.12 -6.85 -13.56
C ALA A 46 17.46 -7.88 -12.47
N TYR A 47 18.75 -8.00 -12.10
CA TYR A 47 19.21 -8.91 -11.05
C TYR A 47 19.41 -8.23 -9.71
N VAL A 48 19.17 -6.92 -9.59
CA VAL A 48 19.25 -6.21 -8.32
C VAL A 48 17.88 -6.27 -7.63
N ILE A 49 17.85 -6.81 -6.41
CA ILE A 49 16.68 -6.79 -5.52
C ILE A 49 16.45 -5.34 -5.10
N TYR A 50 15.47 -4.72 -5.75
CA TYR A 50 15.05 -3.38 -5.41
C TYR A 50 14.22 -3.41 -4.13
N ASN A 51 14.76 -2.83 -3.06
CA ASN A 51 13.95 -2.49 -1.89
C ASN A 51 13.22 -1.18 -2.20
N ASP A 52 11.89 -1.20 -2.14
CA ASP A 52 11.11 0.00 -2.39
C ASP A 52 11.45 1.07 -1.38
N LYS A 53 11.74 2.29 -1.86
CA LYS A 53 12.13 3.43 -1.02
C LYS A 53 11.06 3.80 0.03
N ASN A 54 9.80 3.47 -0.24
CA ASN A 54 8.66 3.77 0.63
C ASN A 54 8.15 2.55 1.41
N TRP A 55 8.87 1.42 1.38
CA TRP A 55 8.45 0.22 2.08
C TRP A 55 9.13 0.09 3.44
N ALA A 56 8.32 0.01 4.49
CA ALA A 56 8.77 -0.30 5.84
C ALA A 56 8.50 -1.77 6.14
N ALA A 57 9.52 -2.48 6.63
CA ALA A 57 9.37 -3.87 7.05
C ALA A 57 8.25 -4.01 8.10
N PRO A 58 7.41 -5.06 8.04
CA PRO A 58 6.32 -5.29 9.00
C PRO A 58 6.73 -5.27 10.47
N ALA A 59 8.00 -5.61 10.76
CA ALA A 59 8.55 -5.59 12.12
C ALA A 59 8.73 -4.17 12.68
N LEU A 60 8.79 -3.15 11.83
CA LEU A 60 8.93 -1.74 12.21
C LEU A 60 7.57 -1.05 12.40
N TRP A 61 6.46 -1.73 12.12
CA TRP A 61 5.13 -1.12 12.23
C TRP A 61 4.70 -1.00 13.69
N ASP A 62 4.35 0.21 14.10
CA ASP A 62 3.79 0.47 15.41
C ASP A 62 2.31 0.04 15.46
N LYS A 63 1.94 -0.65 16.54
CA LYS A 63 0.56 -1.08 16.81
C LYS A 63 -0.28 0.02 17.47
N GLY A 64 0.35 1.15 17.79
CA GLY A 64 -0.26 2.26 18.49
C GLY A 64 -0.35 2.01 19.99
N ILE A 65 -0.89 3.01 20.69
CA ILE A 65 -1.08 2.97 22.14
C ILE A 65 -2.44 2.36 22.50
N ASN A 66 -2.51 1.84 23.72
CA ASN A 66 -3.76 1.44 24.32
C ASN A 66 -4.61 2.68 24.63
N GLY A 67 -5.87 2.69 24.20
CA GLY A 67 -6.74 3.85 24.43
C GLY A 67 -8.19 3.61 24.01
N LEU A 68 -9.09 4.34 24.66
CA LEU A 68 -10.51 4.42 24.32
C LEU A 68 -10.78 5.81 23.74
N TYR A 69 -11.52 5.88 22.64
CA TYR A 69 -12.00 7.14 22.08
C TYR A 69 -13.48 7.04 21.72
N THR A 70 -14.16 8.17 21.74
CA THR A 70 -15.53 8.32 21.30
C THR A 70 -15.66 9.62 20.51
N ASN A 71 -16.18 9.52 19.30
CA ASN A 71 -16.57 10.65 18.48
C ASN A 71 -18.10 10.72 18.48
N TYR A 72 -18.65 11.90 18.73
CA TYR A 72 -20.09 12.10 18.74
C TYR A 72 -20.49 13.23 17.79
N SER A 73 -21.63 13.06 17.13
CA SER A 73 -22.27 14.11 16.32
C SER A 73 -23.73 14.19 16.70
N PHE A 74 -24.15 15.35 17.21
CA PHE A 74 -25.51 15.59 17.67
C PHE A 74 -26.16 16.68 16.84
N ASN A 75 -27.33 16.38 16.29
CA ASN A 75 -28.13 17.30 15.49
C ASN A 75 -29.54 17.33 16.06
N ALA A 76 -30.09 18.52 16.25
CA ALA A 76 -31.46 18.71 16.69
C ALA A 76 -32.17 19.68 15.75
N TYR A 77 -33.39 19.32 15.35
CA TYR A 77 -34.24 20.12 14.50
C TYR A 77 -35.53 20.46 15.24
N ASN A 78 -35.98 21.71 15.09
CA ASN A 78 -37.23 22.20 15.62
C ASN A 78 -37.87 23.12 14.57
N GLY A 79 -38.89 22.62 13.88
CA GLY A 79 -39.67 23.36 12.89
C GLY A 79 -41.00 23.79 13.47
N ARG A 80 -41.44 25.01 13.17
CA ARG A 80 -42.80 25.48 13.49
C ARG A 80 -43.44 25.98 12.20
N GLU A 81 -44.53 25.34 11.80
CA GLU A 81 -45.31 25.79 10.65
C GLU A 81 -46.44 26.74 11.10
N LYS A 82 -46.62 27.83 10.36
CA LYS A 82 -47.75 28.75 10.55
C LYS A 82 -48.88 28.35 9.60
N GLY A 83 -50.00 27.91 10.18
CA GLY A 83 -51.25 27.54 9.49
C GLY A 83 -52.42 27.48 10.47
N THR A 84 -53.62 27.11 10.00
CA THR A 84 -54.85 27.01 10.80
C THR A 84 -54.78 25.93 11.90
N GLN A 85 -53.87 24.96 11.78
CA GLN A 85 -53.42 24.09 12.87
C GLN A 85 -51.91 24.28 13.02
N SER A 86 -51.46 24.72 14.19
CA SER A 86 -50.03 24.88 14.46
C SER A 86 -49.40 23.50 14.70
N HIS A 87 -48.59 23.04 13.75
CA HIS A 87 -47.77 21.86 13.91
C HIS A 87 -46.33 22.27 14.26
N SER A 88 -45.82 21.71 15.35
CA SER A 88 -44.42 21.80 15.74
C SER A 88 -43.80 20.45 15.42
N SER A 89 -42.68 20.42 14.68
CA SER A 89 -41.92 19.21 14.40
C SER A 89 -40.59 19.25 15.14
N ARG A 90 -40.35 18.26 16.01
CA ARG A 90 -39.07 18.11 16.72
C ARG A 90 -38.42 16.79 16.35
N SER A 91 -37.15 16.83 15.99
CA SER A 91 -36.34 15.62 15.86
C SER A 91 -34.95 15.85 16.44
N ALA A 92 -34.33 14.78 16.92
CA ALA A 92 -32.92 14.81 17.29
C ALA A 92 -32.25 13.53 16.85
N PHE A 93 -30.98 13.65 16.51
CA PHE A 93 -30.13 12.57 16.01
C PHE A 93 -28.77 12.66 16.67
N LEU A 94 -28.32 11.56 17.27
CA LEU A 94 -27.01 11.39 17.85
C LEU A 94 -26.32 10.24 17.13
N ASN A 95 -25.14 10.49 16.57
CA ASN A 95 -24.26 9.45 16.08
C ASN A 95 -23.08 9.32 17.05
N LEU A 96 -22.74 8.08 17.40
CA LEU A 96 -21.60 7.72 18.24
C LEU A 96 -20.70 6.76 17.46
N HIS A 97 -19.43 7.13 17.33
CA HIS A 97 -18.36 6.29 16.81
C HIS A 97 -17.36 6.06 17.94
N ASN A 98 -17.48 4.90 18.56
CA ASN A 98 -16.62 4.48 19.67
C ASN A 98 -15.52 3.56 19.14
N GLY A 99 -14.32 3.69 19.71
CA GLY A 99 -13.24 2.76 19.42
C GLY A 99 -12.38 2.48 20.64
N LEU A 100 -11.91 1.24 20.73
CA LEU A 100 -10.99 0.76 21.77
C LEU A 100 -9.82 0.06 21.11
N ASN A 101 -8.62 0.59 21.34
CA ASN A 101 -7.36 0.02 20.90
C ASN A 101 -6.66 -0.65 22.08
N LEU A 102 -6.37 -1.94 21.99
CA LEU A 102 -5.68 -2.71 23.01
C LEU A 102 -4.75 -3.75 22.40
N PHE A 103 -3.44 -3.63 22.62
CA PHE A 103 -2.43 -4.60 22.17
C PHE A 103 -2.51 -4.95 20.67
N GLY A 104 -2.84 -3.97 19.83
CA GLY A 104 -3.03 -4.13 18.39
C GLY A 104 -4.39 -4.70 17.96
N TRP A 105 -5.32 -4.92 18.89
CA TRP A 105 -6.73 -5.15 18.58
C TRP A 105 -7.47 -3.81 18.54
N ARG A 106 -8.33 -3.64 17.53
CA ARG A 106 -9.21 -2.48 17.40
C ARG A 106 -10.66 -2.95 17.45
N LEU A 107 -11.39 -2.56 18.49
CA LEU A 107 -12.83 -2.68 18.57
C LEU A 107 -13.45 -1.37 18.07
N VAL A 108 -14.40 -1.45 17.15
CA VAL A 108 -15.15 -0.31 16.62
C VAL A 108 -16.64 -0.54 16.84
N ASP A 109 -17.34 0.47 17.34
CA ASP A 109 -18.80 0.50 17.46
C ASP A 109 -19.37 1.78 16.86
N ASN A 110 -20.24 1.62 15.86
CA ASN A 110 -21.00 2.68 15.24
C ASN A 110 -22.47 2.53 15.63
N SER A 111 -22.93 3.43 16.50
CA SER A 111 -24.31 3.43 16.96
C SER A 111 -24.96 4.80 16.75
N SER A 112 -26.24 4.80 16.42
CA SER A 112 -27.04 6.01 16.29
C SER A 112 -28.28 5.94 17.16
N TRP A 113 -28.67 7.10 17.67
CA TRP A 113 -29.91 7.32 18.38
C TRP A 113 -30.68 8.41 17.67
N GLN A 114 -31.97 8.19 17.46
CA GLN A 114 -32.83 9.19 16.84
C GLN A 114 -34.16 9.28 17.58
N THR A 115 -34.72 10.48 17.64
CA THR A 115 -36.07 10.71 18.13
C THR A 115 -36.87 11.48 17.09
N ASP A 116 -38.11 11.02 16.89
CA ASP A 116 -39.08 11.63 15.99
C ASP A 116 -40.03 12.57 16.78
N ASP A 117 -40.87 13.31 16.05
CA ASP A 117 -41.81 14.30 16.61
C ASP A 117 -42.84 13.71 17.59
N SER A 118 -43.17 12.44 17.41
CA SER A 118 -44.00 11.65 18.34
C SER A 118 -43.29 11.23 19.63
N ASN A 119 -42.10 11.79 19.89
CA ASN A 119 -41.21 11.46 21.01
C ASN A 119 -40.80 9.97 21.05
N ARG A 120 -40.86 9.29 19.90
CA ARG A 120 -40.40 7.91 19.75
C ARG A 120 -38.91 7.91 19.51
N SER A 121 -38.16 7.46 20.52
CA SER A 121 -36.72 7.25 20.41
C SER A 121 -36.39 5.85 19.91
N ARG A 122 -35.42 5.73 19.01
CA ARG A 122 -34.87 4.45 18.55
C ARG A 122 -33.36 4.48 18.62
N TRP A 123 -32.79 3.36 19.06
CA TRP A 123 -31.35 3.10 19.03
C TRP A 123 -31.07 2.07 17.94
N PHE A 124 -30.07 2.31 17.11
CA PHE A 124 -29.64 1.39 16.06
C PHE A 124 -28.12 1.30 16.04
N THR A 125 -27.59 0.08 16.00
CA THR A 125 -26.15 -0.15 15.82
C THR A 125 -25.91 -0.50 14.35
N SER A 126 -25.17 0.37 13.67
CA SER A 126 -24.85 0.23 12.25
C SER A 126 -23.76 -0.80 12.01
N SER A 127 -22.71 -0.80 12.82
CA SER A 127 -21.66 -1.80 12.73
C SER A 127 -20.94 -1.93 14.06
N ARG A 128 -20.68 -3.17 14.47
CA ARG A 128 -19.81 -3.49 15.60
C ARG A 128 -18.88 -4.63 15.21
N TYR A 129 -17.59 -4.37 15.25
CA TYR A 129 -16.59 -5.38 14.93
C TYR A 129 -15.30 -5.18 15.69
N VAL A 130 -14.57 -6.26 15.85
CA VAL A 130 -13.20 -6.30 16.34
C VAL A 130 -12.31 -6.69 15.18
N GLU A 131 -11.16 -6.06 15.05
CA GLU A 131 -10.20 -6.39 14.02
C GLU A 131 -8.75 -6.34 14.51
N LYS A 132 -7.91 -7.06 13.78
CA LYS A 132 -6.48 -7.15 14.05
C LYS A 132 -5.70 -7.35 12.76
N PRO A 133 -4.70 -6.50 12.48
CA PRO A 133 -3.78 -6.71 11.37
C PRO A 133 -2.79 -7.85 11.69
N ILE A 134 -2.54 -8.71 10.71
CA ILE A 134 -1.53 -9.77 10.72
C ILE A 134 -0.46 -9.39 9.70
N ALA A 135 0.47 -8.54 10.15
CA ALA A 135 1.46 -7.91 9.28
C ALA A 135 2.35 -8.89 8.47
N PRO A 136 2.83 -10.04 9.02
CA PRO A 136 3.65 -10.98 8.25
C PRO A 136 2.94 -11.61 7.05
N LEU A 137 1.61 -11.68 7.09
CA LEU A 137 0.79 -12.25 6.02
C LEU A 137 0.10 -11.17 5.17
N THR A 138 0.27 -9.89 5.50
CA THR A 138 -0.41 -8.78 4.80
C THR A 138 -1.94 -8.95 4.86
N MET A 139 -2.45 -9.48 5.97
CA MET A 139 -3.87 -9.81 6.15
C MET A 139 -4.49 -9.01 7.30
N MET A 140 -5.79 -8.74 7.19
CA MET A 140 -6.62 -8.18 8.23
C MET A 140 -7.66 -9.21 8.66
N MET A 141 -7.64 -9.56 9.94
CA MET A 141 -8.67 -10.40 10.55
C MET A 141 -9.76 -9.49 11.14
N ARG A 142 -11.02 -9.76 10.83
CA ARG A 142 -12.17 -9.03 11.38
C ARG A 142 -13.21 -10.02 11.89
N ALA A 143 -13.85 -9.70 13.01
CA ALA A 143 -14.94 -10.47 13.60
C ALA A 143 -16.07 -9.52 14.04
N GLY A 144 -17.30 -9.79 13.64
CA GLY A 144 -18.47 -8.94 13.90
C GLY A 144 -19.20 -8.58 12.61
N ASP A 145 -19.81 -7.39 12.59
CA ASP A 145 -20.52 -6.86 11.42
C ASP A 145 -19.55 -6.41 10.34
N MET A 146 -19.70 -6.94 9.13
CA MET A 146 -18.87 -6.57 8.00
C MET A 146 -19.58 -6.76 6.67
N TYR A 147 -18.94 -6.24 5.62
CA TYR A 147 -19.40 -6.32 4.24
C TYR A 147 -18.40 -7.14 3.45
N THR A 148 -18.87 -7.97 2.52
CA THR A 148 -17.98 -8.60 1.53
C THR A 148 -17.47 -7.54 0.56
N SER A 149 -16.20 -7.62 0.17
CA SER A 149 -15.63 -6.81 -0.91
C SER A 149 -15.18 -7.78 -1.99
N SER A 150 -15.74 -7.63 -3.19
CA SER A 150 -15.44 -8.48 -4.34
C SER A 150 -15.59 -7.66 -5.62
N ASP A 151 -14.67 -7.85 -6.56
CA ASP A 151 -14.75 -7.23 -7.89
C ASP A 151 -15.76 -7.96 -8.80
N TYR A 152 -16.13 -9.19 -8.45
CA TYR A 152 -16.98 -10.06 -9.28
C TYR A 152 -18.39 -10.28 -8.73
N PHE A 153 -18.61 -10.02 -7.44
CA PHE A 153 -19.85 -10.33 -6.74
C PHE A 153 -20.37 -9.11 -5.99
N ASP A 154 -21.69 -9.06 -5.81
CA ASP A 154 -22.33 -8.01 -5.03
C ASP A 154 -21.85 -8.02 -3.58
N THR A 155 -21.81 -6.82 -2.99
CA THR A 155 -21.49 -6.62 -1.57
C THR A 155 -22.64 -7.10 -0.72
N LEU A 156 -22.36 -8.04 0.18
CA LEU A 156 -23.33 -8.59 1.14
C LEU A 156 -22.91 -8.21 2.56
N ALA A 157 -23.87 -7.77 3.36
CA ALA A 157 -23.68 -7.54 4.79
C ALA A 157 -23.84 -8.87 5.55
N PHE A 158 -22.90 -9.18 6.43
CA PHE A 158 -22.97 -10.37 7.27
C PHE A 158 -22.30 -10.13 8.63
N ARG A 159 -22.65 -10.98 9.60
CA ARG A 159 -22.00 -11.02 10.92
C ARG A 159 -21.26 -12.34 11.05
N GLY A 160 -19.94 -12.28 11.19
CA GLY A 160 -19.11 -13.48 11.24
C GLY A 160 -17.64 -13.18 11.47
N VAL A 161 -16.78 -14.03 10.93
CA VAL A 161 -15.33 -13.86 10.94
C VAL A 161 -14.84 -13.85 9.49
N ALA A 162 -13.96 -12.91 9.16
CA ALA A 162 -13.30 -12.86 7.86
C ALA A 162 -11.80 -12.62 8.04
N LEU A 163 -11.05 -13.16 7.09
CA LEU A 163 -9.62 -12.93 6.95
C LEU A 163 -9.38 -12.48 5.51
N ASN A 164 -9.08 -11.20 5.33
CA ASN A 164 -8.93 -10.59 4.01
C ASN A 164 -7.51 -10.04 3.86
N LYS A 165 -6.98 -10.03 2.63
CA LYS A 165 -5.73 -9.33 2.34
C LYS A 165 -6.00 -7.82 2.34
N ASP A 166 -5.17 -7.03 3.02
CA ASP A 166 -5.30 -5.57 2.99
C ASP A 166 -4.24 -4.99 2.05
N LEU A 167 -4.68 -4.35 0.98
CA LEU A 167 -3.77 -3.76 0.00
C LEU A 167 -2.96 -2.60 0.62
N GLN A 168 -3.48 -1.91 1.63
CA GLN A 168 -2.76 -0.82 2.30
C GLN A 168 -1.52 -1.29 3.07
N MET A 169 -1.42 -2.59 3.33
CA MET A 169 -0.23 -3.22 3.93
C MET A 169 0.86 -3.54 2.89
N LEU A 170 0.56 -3.44 1.59
CA LEU A 170 1.53 -3.61 0.52
C LEU A 170 2.27 -2.28 0.25
N PRO A 171 3.50 -2.32 -0.28
CA PRO A 171 4.14 -1.13 -0.83
C PRO A 171 3.25 -0.46 -1.87
N ASP A 172 3.31 0.87 -1.98
CA ASP A 172 2.49 1.68 -2.91
C ASP A 172 2.45 1.12 -4.35
N LYS A 173 3.57 0.57 -4.83
CA LYS A 173 3.69 -0.01 -6.18
C LYS A 173 2.84 -1.27 -6.42
N ASP A 174 2.50 -1.99 -5.35
CA ASP A 174 1.77 -3.26 -5.39
C ASP A 174 0.28 -3.05 -5.05
N GLN A 175 -0.09 -1.86 -4.58
CA GLN A 175 -1.48 -1.48 -4.29
C GLN A 175 -2.27 -1.20 -5.58
N VAL A 176 -1.58 -0.73 -6.62
CA VAL A 176 -2.15 -0.36 -7.92
C VAL A 176 -1.39 -1.12 -8.99
N TYR A 177 -2.08 -1.52 -10.05
CA TYR A 177 -1.42 -2.07 -11.21
C TYR A 177 -0.42 -1.05 -11.80
N MET A 178 0.87 -1.36 -11.70
CA MET A 178 1.93 -0.63 -12.36
C MET A 178 2.39 -1.40 -13.61
N PRO A 179 2.44 -0.76 -14.80
CA PRO A 179 2.96 -1.40 -15.99
C PRO A 179 4.46 -1.65 -15.84
N VAL A 180 4.91 -2.86 -16.22
CA VAL A 180 6.33 -3.21 -16.21
C VAL A 180 6.94 -2.85 -17.56
N ILE A 181 7.93 -1.95 -17.55
CA ILE A 181 8.67 -1.58 -18.75
C ILE A 181 10.00 -2.33 -18.75
N SER A 182 10.11 -3.35 -19.59
CA SER A 182 11.34 -4.11 -19.79
C SER A 182 12.05 -3.72 -21.07
N GLY A 183 13.38 -3.75 -21.05
CA GLY A 183 14.22 -3.54 -22.21
C GLY A 183 15.62 -4.08 -22.01
N ASN A 184 16.46 -3.93 -23.03
CA ASN A 184 17.88 -4.27 -22.97
C ASN A 184 18.70 -3.06 -23.40
N ALA A 185 19.59 -2.59 -22.53
CA ALA A 185 20.50 -1.49 -22.81
C ALA A 185 21.85 -2.05 -23.26
N THR A 186 22.34 -1.62 -24.42
CA THR A 186 23.66 -2.06 -24.92
C THR A 186 24.83 -1.44 -24.14
N SER A 187 24.61 -0.32 -23.47
CA SER A 187 25.57 0.43 -22.67
C SER A 187 24.84 1.18 -21.55
N ASN A 188 25.57 1.91 -20.71
CA ASN A 188 24.99 2.80 -19.72
C ASN A 188 24.05 3.82 -20.39
N ALA A 189 22.78 3.79 -20.02
CA ALA A 189 21.75 4.57 -20.69
C ALA A 189 20.82 5.24 -19.68
N THR A 190 20.30 6.40 -20.05
CA THR A 190 19.25 7.08 -19.31
C THR A 190 17.93 6.81 -19.99
N VAL A 191 17.02 6.15 -19.27
CA VAL A 191 15.68 5.83 -19.71
C VAL A 191 14.76 6.97 -19.28
N ASN A 192 14.23 7.69 -20.27
CA ASN A 192 13.26 8.76 -20.09
C ASN A 192 11.87 8.24 -20.44
N ILE A 193 10.96 8.30 -19.47
CA ILE A 193 9.57 7.91 -19.63
C ILE A 193 8.72 9.17 -19.63
N THR A 194 8.03 9.41 -20.74
CA THR A 194 7.14 10.56 -20.90
C THR A 194 5.69 10.10 -21.06
N GLN A 195 4.76 10.87 -20.52
CA GLN A 195 3.33 10.67 -20.68
C GLN A 195 2.76 12.00 -21.18
N GLY A 196 2.08 11.98 -22.33
CA GLY A 196 1.82 13.18 -23.11
C GLY A 196 3.12 13.90 -23.50
N ASN A 197 3.28 15.15 -23.06
CA ASN A 197 4.47 15.98 -23.23
C ASN A 197 5.26 16.20 -21.92
N LYS A 198 4.97 15.44 -20.86
CA LYS A 198 5.64 15.59 -19.56
C LYS A 198 6.54 14.40 -19.27
N LEU A 199 7.79 14.66 -18.86
CA LEU A 199 8.67 13.65 -18.29
C LEU A 199 8.13 13.27 -16.91
N ILE A 200 7.77 12.00 -16.75
CA ILE A 200 7.19 11.49 -15.50
C ILE A 200 8.19 10.66 -14.71
N TYR A 201 9.20 10.08 -15.38
CA TYR A 201 10.20 9.26 -14.74
C TYR A 201 11.49 9.24 -15.56
N GLN A 202 12.62 9.27 -14.88
CA GLN A 202 13.95 9.21 -15.47
C GLN A 202 14.86 8.39 -14.56
N VAL A 203 15.51 7.38 -15.14
CA VAL A 203 16.45 6.52 -14.42
C VAL A 203 17.63 6.16 -15.30
N THR A 204 18.83 6.11 -14.71
CA THR A 204 20.01 5.59 -15.39
C THR A 204 20.12 4.09 -15.12
N VAL A 205 20.20 3.30 -16.18
CA VAL A 205 20.34 1.84 -16.12
C VAL A 205 21.73 1.43 -16.61
N PRO A 206 22.36 0.43 -15.96
CA PRO A 206 23.63 -0.14 -16.42
C PRO A 206 23.43 -0.93 -17.72
N ALA A 207 24.53 -1.34 -18.36
CA ALA A 207 24.46 -2.20 -19.54
C ALA A 207 23.78 -3.55 -19.20
N GLY A 208 22.89 -4.01 -20.07
CA GLY A 208 22.15 -5.27 -19.94
C GLY A 208 20.63 -5.10 -19.79
N PRO A 209 19.93 -6.19 -19.44
CA PRO A 209 18.48 -6.18 -19.28
C PRO A 209 18.06 -5.33 -18.07
N PHE A 210 17.01 -4.55 -18.26
CA PHE A 210 16.40 -3.74 -17.21
C PHE A 210 14.88 -3.92 -17.20
N ALA A 211 14.28 -3.73 -16.02
CA ALA A 211 12.83 -3.72 -15.84
C ALA A 211 12.46 -2.63 -14.84
N ILE A 212 11.68 -1.65 -15.27
CA ILE A 212 11.17 -0.55 -14.45
C ILE A 212 9.76 -0.94 -13.99
N ARG A 213 9.57 -0.97 -12.67
CA ARG A 213 8.35 -1.49 -12.02
C ARG A 213 7.69 -0.47 -11.07
N ASP A 214 8.30 0.70 -10.90
CA ASP A 214 7.92 1.73 -9.93
C ASP A 214 7.31 2.98 -10.60
N LEU A 215 6.69 2.78 -11.76
CA LEU A 215 6.07 3.86 -12.51
C LEU A 215 4.60 4.04 -12.10
N MET A 216 4.32 5.09 -11.33
CA MET A 216 2.93 5.48 -11.01
C MET A 216 2.29 6.19 -12.21
N PRO A 217 1.24 5.62 -12.84
CA PRO A 217 0.57 6.29 -13.95
C PRO A 217 -0.18 7.53 -13.44
N THR A 218 -0.02 8.68 -14.10
CA THR A 218 -0.67 9.93 -13.65
C THR A 218 -2.18 10.00 -13.98
N GLY A 219 -2.80 8.89 -14.41
CA GLY A 219 -4.25 8.75 -14.65
C GLY A 219 -4.83 9.59 -15.80
N GLN A 220 -4.13 10.62 -16.27
CA GLN A 220 -4.66 11.62 -17.20
C GLN A 220 -4.51 11.24 -18.69
N GLU A 221 -3.51 10.43 -19.06
CA GLU A 221 -3.32 10.01 -20.45
C GLU A 221 -2.97 8.53 -20.55
N ARG A 222 -3.47 7.86 -21.60
CA ARG A 222 -3.40 6.41 -21.72
C ARG A 222 -2.08 5.88 -22.32
N ILE A 223 -1.25 6.75 -22.89
CA ILE A 223 -0.06 6.36 -23.66
C ILE A 223 1.22 6.80 -22.95
N LEU A 224 2.08 5.82 -22.66
CA LEU A 224 3.46 6.03 -22.22
C LEU A 224 4.38 6.02 -23.44
N ARG A 225 5.24 7.03 -23.58
CA ARG A 225 6.30 7.09 -24.59
C ARG A 225 7.65 6.90 -23.90
N LEU A 226 8.48 6.07 -24.52
CA LEU A 226 9.77 5.68 -23.99
C LEU A 226 10.87 6.21 -24.90
N ARG A 227 11.86 6.89 -24.31
CA ARG A 227 13.10 7.26 -25.01
C ARG A 227 14.27 6.80 -24.19
N CYS A 228 15.12 5.97 -24.79
CA CYS A 228 16.39 5.58 -24.21
C CYS A 228 17.48 6.45 -24.84
N ALA A 229 18.15 7.27 -24.03
CA ALA A 229 19.30 8.04 -24.46
C ALA A 229 20.55 7.35 -23.94
N ILE A 230 21.48 7.00 -24.84
CA ILE A 230 22.79 6.47 -24.44
C ILE A 230 23.50 7.57 -23.67
N VAL A 231 23.97 7.26 -22.46
CA VAL A 231 24.87 8.16 -21.74
C VAL A 231 26.24 7.90 -22.33
N ALA A 232 26.65 8.76 -23.26
CA ALA A 232 28.04 8.78 -23.68
C ALA A 232 28.87 9.14 -22.44
N ALA A 233 29.66 8.17 -21.97
CA ALA A 233 30.72 8.40 -21.00
C ALA A 233 31.91 9.09 -21.69
#